data_AF-A0AB34KR62-F1
#
_entry.id   AF-A0AB34KR62-F1
#
_cell.length_a   1.000
_cell.length_b   1.000
_cell.length_c   1.000
_cell.angle_alpha   90.00
_cell.angle_beta   90.00
_cell.angle_gamma   90.00
#
_symmetry.space_group_name_H-M   'P 1'
#
loop_
_entity.id
_entity.type
_entity.pdbx_description
1 polymer ?
#
loop_
_entity_poly.entity_id
_entity_poly.type
_entity_poly.pdbx_seq_one_letter_code
_entity_poly.pdbx_strand_id
1 'polypeptide(L)'
;MATDEQSMQDAPAPENERSPSPVPPPPVAAAPGPRATALQKLYGDAITHVLKTCSYNNFASCFPTPAKEVPDSLRHLHEQFTDRLGASMRINFEQILAERNVVPSLNELDGLIEDAKKRKAKAEEEANGEPVQAPVPPHSLPAQQLYLSHLAPSLSQQSLSLQTRQEDLQAENAEILQRVLQQRKEIEDLVKGLENVVVDLDQSAAALKPEDIEELVNEAREVDEDMRTKS
;
A
#
# COMPACT_ATOMS: atom_id res chain seq x y z
N MET A 1 48.57 27.91 19.86
CA MET A 1 47.22 28.29 20.30
C MET A 1 46.28 27.69 19.28
N ALA A 2 45.77 26.51 19.59
CA ALA A 2 44.97 25.68 18.71
C ALA A 2 43.49 25.88 19.07
N THR A 3 42.64 26.02 18.06
CA THR A 3 41.18 25.88 18.18
C THR A 3 40.67 25.20 16.91
N ASP A 4 40.49 23.89 17.04
CA ASP A 4 39.52 23.08 16.29
C ASP A 4 38.12 23.58 16.65
N GLU A 5 37.28 23.87 15.66
CA GLU A 5 35.84 24.01 15.84
C GLU A 5 35.10 23.13 14.83
N GLN A 6 34.10 22.42 15.37
CA GLN A 6 33.51 21.19 14.88
C GLN A 6 32.42 21.41 13.82
N SER A 7 32.35 20.42 12.93
CA SER A 7 31.19 19.88 12.23
C SER A 7 29.82 20.09 12.88
N MET A 8 28.85 20.62 12.13
CA MET A 8 27.43 20.28 12.27
C MET A 8 26.79 20.03 10.91
N GLN A 9 26.23 18.83 10.79
CA GLN A 9 25.57 18.26 9.62
C GLN A 9 24.17 18.81 9.45
N ASP A 10 23.83 19.13 8.20
CA ASP A 10 22.49 19.44 7.70
C ASP A 10 21.60 18.19 7.79
N ALA A 11 20.42 18.33 8.41
CA ALA A 11 19.39 17.29 8.45
C ALA A 11 18.19 17.74 7.59
N PRO A 12 17.66 16.90 6.67
CA PRO A 12 16.47 17.27 5.91
C PRO A 12 15.18 16.94 6.68
N ALA A 13 14.22 17.86 6.60
CA ALA A 13 12.89 17.78 7.20
C ALA A 13 12.00 16.71 6.54
N PRO A 14 11.01 16.11 7.27
CA PRO A 14 10.14 15.08 6.71
C PRO A 14 9.04 15.67 5.83
N GLU A 15 8.81 15.00 4.71
CA GLU A 15 7.84 15.35 3.68
C GLU A 15 6.39 15.07 4.09
N ASN A 16 5.51 15.86 3.48
CA ASN A 16 4.08 15.97 3.65
C ASN A 16 3.34 14.68 3.25
N GLU A 17 2.86 13.89 4.22
CA GLU A 17 2.02 12.71 4.00
C GLU A 17 0.63 13.10 3.47
N ARG A 18 0.51 13.18 2.14
CA ARG A 18 -0.79 13.24 1.47
C ARG A 18 -1.45 11.86 1.51
N SER A 19 -2.65 11.84 2.09
CA SER A 19 -3.70 10.81 2.02
C SER A 19 -3.50 9.71 0.95
N PRO A 20 -3.45 8.42 1.31
CA PRO A 20 -3.30 7.35 0.34
C PRO A 20 -4.59 7.25 -0.49
N SER A 21 -4.48 7.52 -1.79
CA SER A 21 -5.53 7.19 -2.75
C SER A 21 -5.68 5.66 -2.84
N PRO A 22 -6.88 5.12 -3.15
CA PRO A 22 -7.09 3.68 -3.22
C PRO A 22 -6.16 3.04 -4.25
N VAL A 23 -5.68 1.83 -3.97
CA VAL A 23 -4.85 1.04 -4.89
C VAL A 23 -5.56 0.94 -6.24
N PRO A 24 -4.90 1.31 -7.36
CA PRO A 24 -5.52 1.20 -8.68
C PRO A 24 -5.88 -0.26 -8.96
N PRO A 25 -7.04 -0.53 -9.58
CA PRO A 25 -7.44 -1.88 -9.93
C PRO A 25 -6.35 -2.54 -10.80
N PRO A 26 -6.14 -3.86 -10.68
CA PRO A 26 -5.12 -4.57 -11.45
C PRO A 26 -5.31 -4.30 -12.95
N PRO A 27 -4.22 -4.21 -13.73
CA PRO A 27 -4.29 -3.89 -15.14
C PRO A 27 -5.18 -4.91 -15.85
N VAL A 28 -6.33 -4.43 -16.30
CA VAL A 28 -7.29 -5.22 -17.05
C VAL A 28 -6.59 -5.67 -18.32
N ALA A 29 -6.53 -6.97 -18.56
CA ALA A 29 -5.87 -7.50 -19.75
C ALA A 29 -6.43 -6.77 -20.99
N ALA A 30 -5.54 -6.20 -21.81
CA ALA A 30 -5.91 -5.50 -23.04
C ALA A 30 -6.56 -6.44 -24.09
N ALA A 31 -6.55 -7.75 -23.82
CA ALA A 31 -7.22 -8.74 -24.63
C ALA A 31 -8.76 -8.60 -24.52
N PRO A 32 -9.48 -8.66 -25.64
CA PRO A 32 -10.95 -8.63 -25.62
C PRO A 32 -11.53 -9.78 -24.80
N GLY A 33 -12.32 -9.46 -23.78
CA GLY A 33 -13.12 -10.43 -23.03
C GLY A 33 -14.29 -10.98 -23.86
N PRO A 34 -15.10 -11.89 -23.28
CA PRO A 34 -16.20 -12.54 -23.99
C PRO A 34 -17.22 -11.52 -24.49
N ARG A 35 -17.53 -10.49 -23.68
CA ARG A 35 -18.49 -9.45 -24.05
C ARG A 35 -17.95 -8.48 -25.08
N ALA A 36 -16.69 -8.08 -24.96
CA ALA A 36 -16.02 -7.24 -25.94
C ALA A 36 -15.95 -7.94 -27.32
N THR A 37 -15.62 -9.24 -27.32
CA THR A 37 -15.62 -10.07 -28.54
C THR A 37 -17.01 -10.18 -29.15
N ALA A 38 -18.04 -10.41 -28.33
CA ALA A 38 -19.42 -10.48 -28.79
C ALA A 38 -19.88 -9.15 -29.44
N LEU A 39 -19.50 -8.02 -28.85
CA LEU A 39 -19.81 -6.69 -29.39
C LEU A 39 -19.10 -6.44 -30.73
N GLN A 40 -17.82 -6.78 -30.85
CA GLN A 40 -17.08 -6.67 -32.11
C GLN A 40 -17.67 -7.58 -33.20
N LYS A 41 -18.03 -8.81 -32.85
CA LYS A 41 -18.68 -9.76 -33.77
C LYS A 41 -20.03 -9.23 -34.25
N LEU A 42 -20.89 -8.77 -33.34
CA LEU A 42 -22.20 -8.21 -33.67
C LEU A 42 -22.08 -7.02 -34.63
N TYR A 43 -21.09 -6.16 -34.42
CA TYR A 43 -20.85 -5.03 -35.31
C TYR A 43 -20.33 -5.47 -36.69
N GLY A 44 -19.41 -6.44 -36.74
CA GLY A 44 -18.94 -7.03 -37.99
C GLY A 44 -20.07 -7.69 -38.80
N ASP A 45 -20.95 -8.42 -38.12
CA ASP A 45 -22.14 -9.04 -38.72
C ASP A 45 -23.12 -7.98 -39.24
N ALA A 46 -23.34 -6.91 -38.48
CA ALA A 46 -24.20 -5.79 -38.87
C ALA A 46 -23.67 -5.06 -40.11
N ILE A 47 -22.37 -4.73 -40.18
CA ILE A 47 -21.77 -4.13 -41.39
C ILE A 47 -21.97 -5.05 -42.58
N THR A 48 -21.69 -6.34 -42.40
CA THR A 48 -21.82 -7.34 -43.47
C THR A 48 -23.26 -7.41 -43.99
N HIS A 49 -24.25 -7.32 -43.09
CA HIS A 49 -25.66 -7.30 -43.47
C HIS A 49 -26.05 -6.01 -44.23
N VAL A 50 -25.57 -4.85 -43.79
CA VAL A 50 -25.81 -3.56 -44.48
C VAL A 50 -25.22 -3.59 -45.89
N LEU A 51 -23.96 -4.03 -46.03
CA LEU A 51 -23.31 -4.14 -47.34
C LEU A 51 -24.00 -5.15 -48.26
N LYS A 52 -24.50 -6.27 -47.74
CA LYS A 52 -25.30 -7.24 -48.52
C LYS A 52 -26.62 -6.65 -49.01
N THR A 53 -27.26 -5.79 -48.20
CA THR A 53 -28.53 -5.14 -48.56
C THR A 53 -28.31 -4.11 -49.68
N CYS A 54 -27.17 -3.42 -49.68
CA CYS A 54 -26.70 -2.57 -50.76
C CYS A 54 -26.18 -3.38 -51.96
N SER A 55 -26.99 -4.31 -52.47
CA SER A 55 -26.64 -5.11 -53.65
C SER A 55 -26.61 -4.27 -54.93
N TYR A 56 -25.82 -4.68 -55.92
CA TYR A 56 -25.74 -4.01 -57.22
C TYR A 56 -27.12 -3.89 -57.89
N ASN A 57 -27.97 -4.91 -57.79
CA ASN A 57 -29.32 -4.89 -58.37
C ASN A 57 -30.22 -3.82 -57.75
N ASN A 58 -30.15 -3.65 -56.42
CA ASN A 58 -30.88 -2.60 -55.71
C ASN A 58 -30.33 -1.20 -56.03
N PHE A 59 -29.03 -1.10 -56.31
CA PHE A 59 -28.39 0.15 -56.68
C PHE A 59 -28.72 0.55 -58.13
N ALA A 60 -28.62 -0.39 -59.07
CA ALA A 60 -28.86 -0.17 -60.49
C ALA A 60 -30.34 0.14 -60.79
N SER A 61 -31.30 -0.39 -60.02
CA SER A 61 -32.72 -0.07 -60.19
C SER A 61 -33.04 1.41 -59.91
N CYS A 62 -32.28 2.06 -59.03
CA CYS A 62 -32.38 3.49 -58.75
C CYS A 62 -31.75 4.37 -59.85
N PHE A 63 -30.88 3.80 -60.69
CA PHE A 63 -30.16 4.51 -61.77
C PHE A 63 -30.35 3.81 -63.13
N PRO A 64 -31.58 3.80 -63.67
CA PRO A 64 -31.91 3.01 -64.87
C PRO A 64 -31.20 3.49 -66.14
N THR A 65 -30.89 4.78 -66.27
CA THR A 65 -30.20 5.33 -67.45
C THR A 65 -28.71 4.96 -67.44
N PRO A 66 -27.93 5.23 -66.38
CA PRO A 66 -26.53 4.76 -66.30
C PRO A 66 -26.38 3.25 -66.36
N ALA A 67 -27.34 2.49 -65.81
CA ALA A 67 -27.30 1.03 -65.84
C ALA A 67 -27.39 0.44 -67.26
N LYS A 68 -27.97 1.19 -68.22
CA LYS A 68 -28.06 0.78 -69.64
C LYS A 68 -26.91 1.31 -70.47
N GLU A 69 -26.55 2.58 -70.30
CA GLU A 69 -25.56 3.26 -71.13
C GLU A 69 -24.12 2.93 -70.72
N VAL A 70 -23.86 2.76 -69.42
CA VAL A 70 -22.50 2.54 -68.89
C VAL A 70 -22.52 1.56 -67.69
N PRO A 71 -22.87 0.27 -67.92
CA PRO A 71 -23.00 -0.72 -66.86
C PRO A 71 -21.67 -1.00 -66.13
N ASP A 72 -20.56 -0.98 -66.85
CA ASP A 72 -19.24 -1.27 -66.27
C ASP A 72 -18.82 -0.16 -65.30
N SER A 73 -18.91 1.11 -65.68
CA SER A 73 -18.56 2.22 -64.77
C SER A 73 -19.50 2.29 -63.56
N LEU A 74 -20.78 1.96 -63.72
CA LEU A 74 -21.71 1.91 -62.60
C LEU A 74 -21.38 0.80 -61.61
N ARG A 75 -20.94 -0.38 -62.10
CA ARG A 75 -20.47 -1.48 -61.25
C ARG A 75 -19.22 -1.11 -60.47
N HIS A 76 -18.23 -0.50 -61.14
CA HIS A 76 -17.01 -0.03 -60.46
C HIS A 76 -17.32 1.03 -59.39
N LEU A 77 -18.26 1.95 -59.66
CA LEU A 77 -18.70 2.94 -58.67
C LEU A 77 -19.35 2.26 -57.47
N HIS A 78 -20.25 1.31 -57.71
CA HIS A 78 -20.92 0.56 -56.65
C HIS A 78 -19.91 -0.19 -55.77
N GLU A 79 -18.96 -0.90 -56.36
CA GLU A 79 -17.88 -1.62 -55.65
C GLU A 79 -17.06 -0.65 -54.79
N GLN A 80 -16.55 0.44 -55.39
CA GLN A 80 -15.80 1.48 -54.66
C GLN A 80 -16.61 2.11 -53.52
N PHE A 81 -17.90 2.34 -53.74
CA PHE A 81 -18.79 2.87 -52.72
C PHE A 81 -18.96 1.88 -51.56
N THR A 82 -19.26 0.61 -51.84
CA THR A 82 -19.42 -0.42 -50.80
C THR A 82 -18.14 -0.66 -50.01
N ASP A 83 -16.98 -0.64 -50.68
CA ASP A 83 -15.68 -0.80 -50.04
C ASP A 83 -15.36 0.37 -49.13
N ARG A 84 -15.52 1.60 -49.63
CA ARG A 84 -15.26 2.82 -48.84
C ARG A 84 -16.23 2.93 -47.67
N LEU A 85 -17.51 2.61 -47.87
CA LEU A 85 -18.51 2.61 -46.81
C LEU A 85 -18.16 1.59 -45.72
N GLY A 86 -17.84 0.35 -46.11
CA GLY A 86 -17.45 -0.70 -45.18
C GLY A 86 -16.17 -0.36 -44.42
N ALA A 87 -15.15 0.17 -45.09
CA ALA A 87 -13.91 0.61 -44.46
C ALA A 87 -14.17 1.77 -43.49
N SER A 88 -14.96 2.76 -43.89
CA SER A 88 -15.29 3.90 -43.04
C SER A 88 -16.06 3.48 -41.79
N MET A 89 -17.04 2.59 -41.89
CA MET A 89 -17.77 2.06 -40.72
C MET A 89 -16.83 1.36 -39.74
N ARG A 90 -15.93 0.48 -40.23
CA ARG A 90 -14.97 -0.24 -39.37
C ARG A 90 -14.02 0.71 -38.65
N ILE A 91 -13.42 1.66 -39.38
CA ILE A 91 -12.48 2.63 -38.82
C ILE A 91 -13.16 3.50 -37.75
N ASN A 92 -14.34 4.05 -38.05
CA ASN A 92 -15.07 4.88 -37.08
C ASN A 92 -15.42 4.09 -35.82
N PHE A 93 -15.78 2.82 -35.96
CA PHE A 93 -16.09 1.99 -34.82
C PHE A 93 -14.86 1.66 -33.97
N GLU A 94 -13.75 1.29 -34.59
CA GLU A 94 -12.48 1.09 -33.89
C GLU A 94 -12.04 2.35 -33.14
N GLN A 95 -12.20 3.52 -33.78
CA GLN A 95 -11.94 4.81 -33.14
C GLN A 95 -12.84 5.04 -31.91
N ILE A 96 -14.15 4.79 -32.02
CA ILE A 96 -15.08 4.92 -30.87
C ILE A 96 -14.71 3.95 -29.75
N LEU A 97 -14.33 2.71 -30.08
CA LEU A 97 -13.91 1.72 -29.09
C LEU A 97 -12.67 2.18 -28.31
N ALA A 98 -11.71 2.80 -29.01
CA ALA A 98 -10.50 3.35 -28.40
C ALA A 98 -10.79 4.61 -27.57
N GLU A 99 -11.52 5.58 -28.13
CA GLU A 99 -11.86 6.85 -27.46
C GLU A 99 -12.65 6.64 -26.16
N ARG A 100 -13.57 5.68 -26.15
CA ARG A 100 -14.42 5.37 -24.99
C ARG A 100 -13.84 4.29 -24.10
N ASN A 101 -12.66 3.77 -24.42
CA ASN A 101 -11.98 2.71 -23.68
C ASN A 101 -12.91 1.52 -23.37
N VAL A 102 -13.69 1.09 -24.38
CA VAL A 102 -14.80 0.16 -24.19
C VAL A 102 -14.32 -1.23 -23.81
N VAL A 103 -13.21 -1.69 -24.41
CA VAL A 103 -12.70 -3.05 -24.18
C VAL A 103 -12.31 -3.25 -22.70
N PRO A 104 -11.50 -2.37 -22.08
CA PRO A 104 -11.23 -2.47 -20.65
C PRO A 104 -12.50 -2.37 -19.79
N SER A 105 -13.41 -1.44 -20.10
CA SER A 105 -14.64 -1.27 -19.31
C SER A 105 -15.56 -2.51 -19.35
N LEU A 106 -15.69 -3.17 -20.51
CA LEU A 106 -16.46 -4.41 -20.62
C LEU A 106 -15.77 -5.57 -19.90
N ASN A 107 -14.43 -5.62 -19.92
CA ASN A 107 -13.66 -6.61 -19.20
C ASN A 107 -13.78 -6.43 -17.67
N GLU A 108 -13.75 -5.18 -17.18
CA GLU A 108 -14.02 -4.85 -15.77
C GLU A 108 -15.43 -5.27 -15.36
N LEU A 109 -16.42 -5.01 -16.21
CA LEU A 109 -17.80 -5.42 -15.98
C LEU A 109 -17.94 -6.94 -15.88
N ASP A 110 -17.29 -7.69 -16.77
CA ASP A 110 -17.27 -9.15 -16.70
C ASP A 110 -16.58 -9.61 -15.39
N GLY A 111 -15.49 -8.96 -14.96
CA GLY A 111 -14.85 -9.21 -13.67
C GLY A 111 -15.78 -8.98 -12.46
N LEU A 112 -16.49 -7.84 -12.45
CA LEU A 112 -17.46 -7.51 -11.39
C LEU A 112 -18.61 -8.51 -11.31
N ILE A 113 -19.06 -9.02 -12.46
CA ILE A 113 -20.12 -10.03 -12.52
C ILE A 113 -19.64 -11.37 -11.95
N GLU A 114 -18.43 -11.80 -12.30
CA GLU A 114 -17.86 -13.03 -11.74
C GLU A 114 -17.64 -12.91 -10.22
N ASP A 115 -17.18 -11.78 -9.74
CA ASP A 115 -17.05 -11.54 -8.30
C ASP A 115 -18.41 -11.51 -7.60
N ALA A 116 -19.44 -10.91 -8.21
CA ALA A 116 -20.80 -10.93 -7.68
C ALA A 116 -21.37 -12.36 -7.62
N LYS A 117 -21.14 -13.19 -8.65
CA LYS A 117 -21.53 -14.61 -8.65
C LYS A 117 -20.82 -15.38 -7.53
N LYS A 118 -19.52 -15.16 -7.34
CA LYS A 118 -18.76 -15.79 -6.24
C LYS A 118 -19.31 -15.40 -4.87
N ARG A 119 -19.60 -14.11 -4.64
CA ARG A 119 -20.19 -13.64 -3.37
C ARG A 119 -21.57 -14.25 -3.14
N LYS A 120 -22.39 -14.35 -4.19
CA LYS A 120 -23.69 -15.00 -4.12
C LYS A 120 -23.56 -16.49 -3.75
N ALA A 121 -22.67 -17.22 -4.41
CA ALA A 121 -22.44 -18.64 -4.12
C ALA A 121 -21.97 -18.85 -2.66
N LYS A 122 -21.03 -18.03 -2.17
CA LYS A 122 -20.61 -18.06 -0.76
C LYS A 122 -21.75 -17.80 0.21
N ALA A 123 -22.58 -16.80 -0.07
CA ALA A 123 -23.74 -16.50 0.77
C ALA A 123 -24.79 -17.64 0.77
N GLU A 124 -24.97 -18.32 -0.37
CA GLU A 124 -25.85 -19.50 -0.47
C GLU A 124 -25.29 -20.71 0.30
N GLU A 125 -23.97 -20.91 0.27
CA GLU A 125 -23.29 -21.94 1.08
C GLU A 125 -23.41 -21.66 2.58
N GLU A 126 -23.22 -20.41 3.00
CA GLU A 126 -23.32 -19.98 4.41
C GLU A 126 -24.76 -20.02 4.93
N ALA A 127 -25.76 -19.78 4.06
CA ALA A 127 -27.18 -19.77 4.46
C ALA A 127 -27.79 -21.16 4.67
N ASN A 128 -27.10 -22.26 4.29
CA ASN A 128 -27.48 -23.65 4.55
C ASN A 128 -28.98 -23.97 4.29
N GLY A 129 -29.54 -23.43 3.19
CA GLY A 129 -30.94 -23.63 2.77
C GLY A 129 -31.92 -22.51 3.12
N GLU A 130 -31.49 -21.48 3.86
CA GLU A 130 -32.29 -20.27 4.06
C GLU A 130 -32.19 -19.29 2.87
N PRO A 131 -33.25 -18.50 2.58
CA PRO A 131 -33.23 -17.56 1.48
C PRO A 131 -32.24 -16.42 1.73
N VAL A 132 -31.21 -16.32 0.88
CA VAL A 132 -30.24 -15.21 0.89
C VAL A 132 -30.94 -13.91 0.51
N GLN A 133 -30.90 -12.91 1.40
CA GLN A 133 -31.44 -11.58 1.09
C GLN A 133 -30.63 -10.91 -0.03
N ALA A 134 -31.35 -10.30 -0.99
CA ALA A 134 -30.73 -9.52 -2.04
C ALA A 134 -30.08 -8.25 -1.45
N PRO A 135 -28.85 -7.89 -1.88
CA PRO A 135 -28.21 -6.65 -1.45
C PRO A 135 -29.06 -5.43 -1.80
N VAL A 136 -29.18 -4.49 -0.86
CA VAL A 136 -29.84 -3.20 -1.09
C VAL A 136 -28.99 -2.38 -2.05
N PRO A 137 -29.56 -1.86 -3.15
CA PRO A 137 -28.78 -1.09 -4.11
C PRO A 137 -28.34 0.25 -3.51
N PRO A 138 -27.16 0.78 -3.89
CA PRO A 138 -26.59 1.96 -3.26
C PRO A 138 -27.43 3.22 -3.44
N HIS A 139 -28.22 3.32 -4.53
CA HIS A 139 -29.06 4.48 -4.80
C HIS A 139 -30.30 4.58 -3.90
N SER A 140 -30.67 3.51 -3.19
CA SER A 140 -31.76 3.55 -2.20
C SER A 140 -31.25 3.83 -0.78
N LEU A 141 -29.93 3.95 -0.59
CA LEU A 141 -29.34 4.21 0.72
C LEU A 141 -29.27 5.72 1.01
N PRO A 142 -29.47 6.15 2.27
CA PRO A 142 -29.27 7.54 2.66
C PRO A 142 -27.80 7.94 2.54
N ALA A 143 -27.55 9.20 2.21
CA ALA A 143 -26.20 9.73 1.97
C ALA A 143 -25.23 9.49 3.14
N GLN A 144 -25.71 9.62 4.38
CA GLN A 144 -24.91 9.37 5.58
C GLN A 144 -24.40 7.92 5.66
N GLN A 145 -25.24 6.96 5.28
CA GLN A 145 -24.86 5.55 5.31
C GLN A 145 -23.82 5.23 4.22
N LEU A 146 -23.96 5.82 3.04
CA LEU A 146 -22.94 5.72 1.98
C LEU A 146 -21.61 6.29 2.44
N TYR A 147 -21.62 7.48 3.05
CA TYR A 147 -20.41 8.12 3.58
C TYR A 147 -19.71 7.25 4.64
N LEU A 148 -20.45 6.76 5.63
CA LEU A 148 -19.90 5.89 6.67
C LEU A 148 -19.39 4.56 6.10
N SER A 149 -20.10 3.97 5.14
CA SER A 149 -19.69 2.71 4.50
C SER A 149 -18.36 2.85 3.75
N HIS A 150 -18.10 4.01 3.14
CA HIS A 150 -16.85 4.29 2.45
C HIS A 150 -15.71 4.59 3.42
N LEU A 151 -15.99 5.25 4.55
CA LEU A 151 -14.97 5.54 5.56
C LEU A 151 -14.60 4.34 6.42
N ALA A 152 -15.56 3.45 6.70
CA ALA A 152 -15.36 2.28 7.55
C ALA A 152 -14.08 1.47 7.26
N PRO A 153 -13.76 1.07 6.02
CA PRO A 153 -12.53 0.31 5.75
C PRO A 153 -11.26 1.10 6.07
N SER A 154 -11.20 2.39 5.72
CA SER A 154 -10.03 3.24 6.00
C SER A 154 -9.85 3.45 7.51
N LEU A 155 -10.94 3.73 8.23
CA LEU A 155 -10.92 3.87 9.68
C LEU A 155 -10.51 2.57 10.37
N SER A 156 -10.98 1.41 9.88
CA SER A 156 -10.56 0.12 10.43
C SER A 156 -9.07 -0.18 10.22
N GLN A 157 -8.50 0.22 9.07
CA GLN A 157 -7.07 0.08 8.83
C GLN A 157 -6.25 0.96 9.77
N GLN A 158 -6.68 2.21 9.97
CA GLN A 158 -6.03 3.13 10.90
C GLN A 158 -6.16 2.66 12.35
N SER A 159 -7.33 2.16 12.77
CA SER A 159 -7.51 1.65 14.13
C SER A 159 -6.62 0.45 14.42
N LEU A 160 -6.49 -0.48 13.45
CA LEU A 160 -5.60 -1.62 13.58
C LEU A 160 -4.13 -1.19 13.68
N SER A 161 -3.69 -0.25 12.84
CA SER A 161 -2.32 0.28 12.90
C SER A 161 -2.00 0.96 14.24
N LEU A 162 -2.92 1.77 14.76
CA LEU A 162 -2.76 2.40 16.07
C LEU A 162 -2.76 1.39 17.21
N GLN A 163 -3.61 0.35 17.13
CA GLN A 163 -3.65 -0.71 18.12
C GLN A 163 -2.33 -1.47 18.17
N THR A 164 -1.77 -1.87 17.02
CA THR A 164 -0.46 -2.54 16.97
C THR A 164 0.63 -1.66 17.57
N ARG A 165 0.66 -0.37 17.21
CA ARG A 165 1.64 0.57 17.79
C ARG A 165 1.47 0.74 19.30
N GLN A 166 0.24 0.72 19.80
CA GLN A 166 -0.04 0.79 21.22
C GLN A 166 0.46 -0.48 21.94
N GLU A 167 0.23 -1.66 21.36
CA GLU A 167 0.71 -2.93 21.89
C GLU A 167 2.25 -2.96 21.94
N ASP A 168 2.93 -2.51 20.88
CA ASP A 168 4.39 -2.41 20.83
C ASP A 168 4.94 -1.47 21.92
N LEU A 169 4.36 -0.28 22.06
CA LEU A 169 4.77 0.68 23.08
C LEU A 169 4.50 0.17 24.50
N GLN A 170 3.41 -0.56 24.72
CA GLN A 170 3.13 -1.17 26.02
C GLN A 170 4.15 -2.26 26.35
N ALA A 171 4.56 -3.07 25.38
CA ALA A 171 5.61 -4.06 25.55
C ALA A 171 6.97 -3.41 25.86
N GLU A 172 7.37 -2.37 25.12
CA GLU A 172 8.61 -1.63 25.36
C GLU A 172 8.62 -0.97 26.75
N ASN A 173 7.52 -0.32 27.14
CA ASN A 173 7.40 0.28 28.47
C ASN A 173 7.50 -0.76 29.59
N ALA A 174 6.93 -1.95 29.39
CA ALA A 174 7.04 -3.04 30.35
C ALA A 174 8.49 -3.54 30.49
N GLU A 175 9.22 -3.67 29.38
CA GLU A 175 10.65 -4.04 29.38
C GLU A 175 11.51 -2.98 30.09
N ILE A 176 11.32 -1.70 29.75
CA ILE A 176 12.05 -0.59 30.37
C ILE A 176 11.78 -0.57 31.88
N LEU A 177 10.52 -0.74 32.30
CA LEU A 177 10.17 -0.77 33.71
C LEU A 177 10.86 -1.93 34.44
N GLN A 178 10.87 -3.13 33.84
CA GLN A 178 11.60 -4.28 34.39
C GLN A 178 13.10 -3.98 34.54
N ARG A 179 13.71 -3.37 33.53
CA ARG A 179 15.13 -2.97 33.59
C ARG A 179 15.42 -1.95 34.68
N VAL A 180 14.56 -0.94 34.85
CA VAL A 180 14.71 0.07 35.91
C VAL A 180 14.58 -0.57 37.29
N LEU A 181 13.64 -1.49 37.49
CA LEU A 181 13.50 -2.21 38.76
C LEU A 181 14.72 -3.07 39.07
N GLN A 182 15.24 -3.77 38.07
CA GLN A 182 16.47 -4.58 38.21
C GLN A 182 17.67 -3.69 38.58
N GLN A 183 17.87 -2.58 37.87
CA GLN A 183 18.93 -1.61 38.16
C GLN A 183 18.80 -1.00 39.56
N ARG A 184 17.58 -0.69 40.00
CA ARG A 184 17.36 -0.18 41.37
C ARG A 184 17.76 -1.18 42.43
N LYS A 185 17.46 -2.46 42.22
CA LYS A 185 17.90 -3.53 43.12
C LYS A 185 19.41 -3.69 43.14
N GLU A 186 20.06 -3.68 41.96
CA GLU A 186 21.52 -3.74 41.85
C GLU A 186 22.20 -2.57 42.56
N ILE A 187 21.67 -1.36 42.43
CA ILE A 187 22.17 -0.17 43.15
C ILE A 187 22.00 -0.34 44.66
N GLU A 188 20.84 -0.82 45.11
CA GLU A 188 20.60 -1.06 46.54
C GLU A 188 21.59 -2.07 47.12
N ASP A 189 21.87 -3.15 46.39
CA ASP A 189 22.84 -4.17 46.80
C ASP A 189 24.28 -3.61 46.79
N LEU A 190 24.63 -2.78 45.80
CA LEU A 190 25.95 -2.14 45.72
C LEU A 190 26.17 -1.13 46.84
N VAL A 191 25.14 -0.34 47.19
CA VAL A 191 25.19 0.62 48.29
C VAL A 191 25.36 -0.11 49.62
N LYS A 192 24.61 -1.19 49.88
CA LYS A 192 24.81 -2.03 51.07
C LYS A 192 26.21 -2.64 51.13
N GLY A 193 26.75 -3.07 49.99
CA GLY A 193 28.13 -3.55 49.89
C GLY A 193 29.15 -2.48 50.27
N LEU A 194 28.98 -1.26 49.77
CA LEU A 194 29.84 -0.11 50.12
C LEU A 194 29.72 0.27 51.59
N GLU A 195 28.50 0.28 52.15
CA GLU A 195 28.28 0.53 53.58
C GLU A 195 29.04 -0.48 54.45
N ASN A 196 29.01 -1.76 54.08
CA ASN A 196 29.77 -2.80 54.78
C ASN A 196 31.29 -2.58 54.67
N VAL A 197 31.80 -2.24 53.49
CA VAL A 197 33.25 -1.96 53.30
C VAL A 197 33.69 -0.73 54.09
N VAL A 198 32.87 0.32 54.15
CA VAL A 198 33.16 1.51 54.98
C VAL A 198 33.20 1.12 56.45
N VAL A 199 32.24 0.33 56.93
CA VAL A 199 32.23 -0.18 58.31
C VAL A 199 33.47 -1.03 58.60
N ASP A 200 33.89 -1.90 57.69
CA ASP A 200 35.09 -2.72 57.84
C ASP A 200 36.37 -1.86 57.87
N LEU A 201 36.42 -0.78 57.09
CA LEU A 201 37.54 0.15 57.05
C LEU A 201 37.61 1.03 58.30
N ASP A 202 36.45 1.51 58.80
CA ASP A 202 36.34 2.21 60.08
C ASP A 202 36.76 1.31 61.25
N GLN A 203 36.35 0.03 61.23
CA GLN A 203 36.79 -0.95 62.23
C GLN A 203 38.29 -1.24 62.14
N SER A 204 38.83 -1.37 60.93
CA SER A 204 40.27 -1.55 60.71
C SER A 204 41.06 -0.34 61.21
N ALA A 205 40.60 0.88 60.91
CA ALA A 205 41.19 2.13 61.40
C ALA A 205 41.11 2.26 62.92
N ALA A 206 40.01 1.81 63.55
CA ALA A 206 39.86 1.79 65.00
C ALA A 206 40.70 0.70 65.68
N ALA A 207 41.01 -0.40 64.97
CA ALA A 207 41.86 -1.47 65.46
C ALA A 207 43.36 -1.11 65.42
N LEU A 208 43.76 -0.13 64.60
CA LEU A 208 45.08 0.49 64.71
C LEU A 208 45.13 1.31 66.01
N LYS A 209 45.99 0.90 66.94
CA LYS A 209 46.24 1.69 68.16
C LYS A 209 47.05 2.94 67.79
N PRO A 210 46.84 4.07 68.48
CA PRO A 210 47.61 5.29 68.23
C PRO A 210 49.12 5.09 68.39
N GLU A 211 49.54 4.16 69.25
CA GLU A 211 50.95 3.79 69.47
C GLU A 211 51.57 3.10 68.24
N ASP A 212 50.83 2.20 67.57
CA ASP A 212 51.30 1.51 66.36
C ASP A 212 51.39 2.45 65.15
N ILE A 213 50.53 3.48 65.10
CA ILE A 213 50.55 4.53 64.07
C ILE A 213 51.77 5.44 64.25
N GLU A 214 52.09 5.84 65.48
CA GLU A 214 53.28 6.64 65.78
C GLU A 214 54.57 5.87 65.51
N GLU A 215 54.61 4.56 65.80
CA GLU A 215 55.77 3.69 65.52
C GLU A 215 56.01 3.55 64.01
N LEU A 216 54.95 3.29 63.21
CA LEU A 216 55.04 3.23 61.74
C LEU A 216 55.42 4.58 61.11
N VAL A 217 54.94 5.70 61.65
CA VAL A 217 55.29 7.05 61.17
C VAL A 217 56.76 7.36 61.47
N ASN A 218 57.26 6.93 62.63
CA ASN A 218 58.68 7.08 62.97
C ASN A 218 59.57 6.17 62.11
N GLU A 219 59.19 4.91 61.88
CA GLU A 219 59.90 3.99 60.99
C GLU A 219 59.94 4.51 59.55
N ALA A 220 58.82 5.01 59.01
CA ALA A 220 58.77 5.62 57.68
C ALA A 220 59.66 6.87 57.57
N ARG A 221 59.76 7.65 58.64
CA ARG A 221 60.61 8.85 58.71
C ARG A 221 62.09 8.49 58.81
N GLU A 222 62.44 7.44 59.54
CA GLU A 222 63.80 6.90 59.59
C GLU A 222 64.23 6.32 58.23
N VAL A 223 63.35 5.60 57.53
CA VAL A 223 63.64 5.07 56.19
C VAL A 223 63.80 6.20 55.15
N ASP A 224 63.03 7.29 55.25
CA ASP A 224 63.17 8.44 54.36
C ASP A 224 64.49 9.22 54.62
N GLU A 225 64.87 9.39 55.89
CA GLU A 225 66.19 9.95 56.28
C GLU A 225 67.35 9.04 55.83
N ASP A 226 67.21 7.72 55.94
CA ASP A 226 68.18 6.74 55.46
C ASP A 226 68.30 6.72 53.93
N MET A 227 67.21 6.95 53.20
CA MET A 227 67.24 7.11 51.74
C MET A 227 67.85 8.46 51.34
N ARG A 228 67.64 9.51 52.12
CA ARG A 228 68.18 10.86 51.88
C ARG A 228 69.67 10.99 52.21
N THR A 229 70.19 10.18 53.13
CA THR A 229 71.62 10.14 53.50
C THR A 229 72.46 9.19 52.65
N LYS A 230 71.82 8.33 51.83
CA LYS A 230 72.45 7.43 50.86
C LYS A 230 72.48 7.96 49.41
N SER A 231 72.07 9.21 49.18
CA SER A 231 72.22 9.93 47.91
C SER A 231 73.25 11.04 47.99
#